data_AF-A0A923D698-F1
#
_entry.id   AF-A0A923D698-F1
#
_cell.length_a   1.000
_cell.length_b   1.000
_cell.length_c   1.000
_cell.angle_alpha   90.00
_cell.angle_beta   90.00
_cell.angle_gamma   90.00
#
_symmetry.space_group_name_H-M   'P 1'
#
loop_
_entity.id
_entity.type
_entity.pdbx_description
1 polymer ?
#
loop_
_entity_poly.entity_id
_entity_poly.type
_entity_poly.pdbx_seq_one_letter_code
_entity_poly.pdbx_strand_id
1 'polypeptide(L)'
;MALRSKQGYIDSIRGLQTELYAYGEKVSDLWGHPCFRPAMEAIGLVYELSENDGNENFFTTHSPFIDGKVNRFLHIHQTQEDLKNRFRLSRFLVHKHGACIGARCVGTGALNSLFATTYDMDRELGTDYHNRLIAFIRHVQENDLAVSGAMMDVKGDRSLSPHEQADPDLYLHLVEKRPDGIVVRGAKASISGAAIANEIVVLPCTALRAEDEIYAVSFAVPSDAPGVLHIAEAPAPNMRRLVGEEMDYGNARYGVHGSTHVIFDDVFIPRER
;
A
#
# COMPACT_ATOMS: atom_id res chain seq x y z
N MET A 1 7.62 -13.94 17.84
CA MET A 1 7.01 -13.34 16.63
C MET A 1 8.05 -12.41 16.05
N ALA A 2 8.54 -12.73 14.85
CA ALA A 2 9.77 -12.13 14.35
C ALA A 2 9.43 -11.00 13.37
N LEU A 3 10.09 -9.87 13.56
CA LEU A 3 10.30 -8.90 12.50
C LEU A 3 10.78 -9.66 11.26
N ARG A 4 10.22 -9.31 10.10
CA ARG A 4 10.51 -10.06 8.89
C ARG A 4 11.90 -9.66 8.39
N SER A 5 12.66 -10.63 7.89
CA SER A 5 13.93 -10.33 7.24
C SER A 5 13.73 -9.76 5.85
N LYS A 6 14.75 -9.11 5.30
CA LYS A 6 14.71 -8.68 3.90
C LYS A 6 14.38 -9.82 2.95
N GLN A 7 15.00 -10.99 3.16
CA GLN A 7 14.72 -12.17 2.34
C GLN A 7 13.28 -12.65 2.55
N GLY A 8 12.79 -12.66 3.79
CA GLY A 8 11.40 -13.00 4.09
C GLY A 8 10.39 -12.06 3.41
N TYR A 9 10.71 -10.77 3.28
CA TYR A 9 9.91 -9.84 2.49
C TYR A 9 9.92 -10.20 1.01
N ILE A 10 11.09 -10.40 0.42
CA ILE A 10 11.23 -10.78 -1.00
C ILE A 10 10.46 -12.07 -1.28
N ASP A 11 10.60 -13.09 -0.44
CA ASP A 11 9.92 -14.37 -0.59
C ASP A 11 8.41 -14.21 -0.43
N SER A 12 7.94 -13.36 0.49
CA SER A 12 6.51 -13.08 0.64
C SER A 12 5.89 -12.45 -0.60
N ILE A 13 6.62 -11.57 -1.30
CA ILE A 13 6.14 -10.93 -2.54
C ILE A 13 6.20 -11.90 -3.71
N ARG A 14 7.25 -12.74 -3.78
CA ARG A 14 7.37 -13.78 -4.81
C ARG A 14 6.33 -14.89 -4.66
N GLY A 15 5.79 -15.09 -3.46
CA GLY A 15 4.72 -16.05 -3.20
C GLY A 15 3.34 -15.60 -3.67
N LEU A 16 3.14 -14.29 -3.92
CA LEU A 16 1.88 -13.74 -4.39
C LEU A 16 1.62 -14.13 -5.85
N GLN A 17 0.36 -14.34 -6.20
CA GLN A 17 -0.09 -14.54 -7.59
C GLN A 17 -0.48 -13.21 -8.23
N THR A 18 0.36 -12.17 -8.05
CA THR A 18 0.06 -10.81 -8.49
C THR A 18 -0.17 -10.75 -10.00
N GLU A 19 -1.36 -10.31 -10.41
CA GLU A 19 -1.64 -10.05 -11.81
C GLU A 19 -1.09 -8.67 -12.21
N LEU A 20 0.13 -8.67 -12.76
CA LEU A 20 0.85 -7.45 -13.14
C LEU A 20 1.18 -7.45 -14.64
N TYR A 21 0.89 -6.34 -15.30
CA TYR A 21 1.29 -6.06 -16.68
C TYR A 21 2.25 -4.88 -16.71
N ALA A 22 3.34 -5.02 -17.47
CA ALA A 22 4.32 -3.98 -17.70
C ALA A 22 4.79 -4.04 -19.15
N TYR A 23 4.92 -2.89 -19.81
CA TYR A 23 5.43 -2.80 -21.18
C TYR A 23 4.68 -3.69 -22.20
N GLY A 24 3.37 -3.89 -21.98
CA GLY A 24 2.51 -4.69 -22.85
C GLY A 24 2.50 -6.19 -22.56
N GLU A 25 3.25 -6.66 -21.56
CA GLU A 25 3.38 -8.09 -21.25
C GLU A 25 3.03 -8.36 -19.78
N LYS A 26 2.57 -9.59 -19.50
CA LYS A 26 2.35 -10.06 -18.13
C LYS A 26 3.70 -10.36 -17.48
N VAL A 27 3.93 -9.81 -16.29
CA VAL A 27 5.16 -10.02 -15.51
C VAL A 27 5.01 -11.30 -14.70
N SER A 28 5.82 -12.31 -15.00
CA SER A 28 5.80 -13.62 -14.31
C SER A 28 6.77 -13.72 -13.13
N ASP A 29 7.84 -12.92 -13.13
CA ASP A 29 8.83 -12.88 -12.04
C ASP A 29 9.17 -11.43 -11.67
N LEU A 30 8.55 -10.93 -10.60
CA LEU A 30 8.79 -9.60 -10.06
C LEU A 30 10.25 -9.38 -9.63
N TRP A 31 10.89 -10.39 -9.04
CA TRP A 31 12.25 -10.25 -8.51
C TRP A 31 13.31 -10.32 -9.62
N GLY A 32 13.08 -11.17 -10.62
CA GLY A 32 13.92 -11.24 -11.82
C GLY A 32 13.76 -10.04 -12.75
N HIS A 33 12.62 -9.36 -12.73
CA HIS A 33 12.34 -8.27 -13.65
C HIS A 33 13.17 -7.00 -13.33
N PRO A 34 13.95 -6.46 -14.29
CA PRO A 34 14.94 -5.41 -14.03
C PRO A 34 14.33 -4.08 -13.57
N CYS A 35 13.07 -3.81 -13.89
CA CYS A 35 12.35 -2.60 -13.46
C CYS A 35 11.74 -2.68 -12.06
N PHE A 36 11.51 -3.88 -11.51
CA PHE A 36 10.83 -4.06 -10.22
C PHE A 36 11.81 -4.42 -9.10
N ARG A 37 12.86 -5.21 -9.41
CA ARG A 37 13.90 -5.57 -8.46
C ARG A 37 14.46 -4.38 -7.66
N PRO A 38 14.80 -3.22 -8.26
CA PRO A 38 15.36 -2.11 -7.49
C PRO A 38 14.39 -1.54 -6.45
N ALA A 39 13.10 -1.44 -6.78
CA ALA A 39 12.08 -0.98 -5.84
C ALA A 39 11.88 -1.99 -4.70
N MET A 40 11.95 -3.29 -4.99
CA MET A 40 11.95 -4.34 -3.98
C MET A 40 13.20 -4.29 -3.10
N GLU A 41 14.38 -4.01 -3.65
CA GLU A 41 15.61 -3.77 -2.88
C GLU A 41 15.47 -2.56 -1.93
N ALA A 42 14.82 -1.48 -2.39
CA ALA A 42 14.58 -0.28 -1.59
C ALA A 42 13.67 -0.56 -0.39
N ILE A 43 12.53 -1.23 -0.61
CA ILE A 43 11.66 -1.67 0.48
C ILE A 43 12.37 -2.71 1.37
N GLY A 44 13.10 -3.64 0.76
CA GLY A 44 13.86 -4.69 1.46
C GLY A 44 14.89 -4.12 2.44
N LEU A 45 15.50 -2.97 2.12
CA LEU A 45 16.42 -2.28 3.02
C LEU A 45 15.75 -1.85 4.33
N VAL A 46 14.45 -1.56 4.33
CA VAL A 46 13.70 -1.25 5.56
C VAL A 46 13.74 -2.44 6.51
N TYR A 47 13.50 -3.65 6.01
CA TYR A 47 13.55 -4.87 6.79
C TYR A 47 14.98 -5.17 7.26
N GLU A 48 15.96 -5.10 6.36
CA GLU A 48 17.39 -5.30 6.65
C GLU A 48 17.88 -4.39 7.79
N LEU A 49 17.49 -3.11 7.78
CA LEU A 49 17.87 -2.15 8.81
C LEU A 49 17.09 -2.31 10.12
N SER A 50 15.89 -2.90 10.05
CA SER A 50 15.06 -3.17 11.24
C SER A 50 15.55 -4.37 12.05
N GLU A 51 16.25 -5.30 11.40
CA GLU A 51 16.90 -6.45 12.05
C GLU A 51 18.25 -6.10 12.71
N ASN A 52 18.83 -4.95 12.36
CA ASN A 52 20.14 -4.57 12.89
C ASN A 52 20.02 -4.01 14.31
N ASP A 53 20.60 -4.71 15.29
CA ASP A 53 20.62 -4.34 16.72
C ASP A 53 21.09 -2.89 16.96
N GLY A 54 22.02 -2.38 16.14
CA GLY A 54 22.50 -1.00 16.23
C GLY A 54 21.44 0.07 15.92
N ASN A 55 20.32 -0.32 15.30
CA ASN A 55 19.19 0.55 14.95
C ASN A 55 17.87 0.10 15.59
N GLU A 56 17.90 -0.84 16.54
CA GLU A 56 16.70 -1.52 17.06
C GLU A 56 15.62 -0.54 17.55
N ASN A 57 15.99 0.43 18.39
CA ASN A 57 15.06 1.43 18.92
C ASN A 57 14.63 2.50 17.90
N PHE A 58 15.32 2.55 16.75
CA PHE A 58 15.06 3.54 15.70
C PHE A 58 14.04 3.02 14.67
N PHE A 59 14.12 1.74 14.29
CA PHE A 59 13.20 1.12 13.31
C PHE A 59 12.02 0.41 13.95
N THR A 60 12.13 0.02 15.23
CA THR A 60 11.12 -0.79 15.91
C THR A 60 10.57 -0.08 17.13
N THR A 61 9.39 -0.51 17.58
CA THR A 61 8.76 -0.03 18.82
C THR A 61 7.81 -1.09 19.37
N HIS A 62 7.35 -0.92 20.61
CA HIS A 62 6.34 -1.80 21.19
C HIS A 62 4.95 -1.36 20.71
N SER A 63 4.15 -2.32 20.26
CA SER A 63 2.75 -2.12 19.90
C SER A 63 1.85 -2.65 21.02
N PRO A 64 0.89 -1.84 21.51
CA PRO A 64 -0.08 -2.30 22.49
C PRO A 64 -1.10 -3.27 21.90
N PHE A 65 -1.25 -3.35 20.57
CA PHE A 65 -2.25 -4.21 19.93
C PHE A 65 -1.85 -5.69 19.94
N ILE A 66 -0.55 -5.97 19.80
CA ILE A 66 -0.02 -7.34 19.78
C ILE A 66 0.86 -7.65 21.00
N ASP A 67 0.97 -6.70 21.94
CA ASP A 67 1.90 -6.73 23.07
C ASP A 67 3.32 -7.20 22.67
N GLY A 68 3.85 -6.55 21.64
CA GLY A 68 5.03 -7.06 20.95
C GLY A 68 5.77 -6.00 20.15
N LYS A 69 6.98 -6.35 19.72
CA LYS A 69 7.83 -5.49 18.91
C LYS A 69 7.32 -5.47 17.47
N VAL A 70 7.17 -4.27 16.91
CA VAL A 70 6.73 -4.05 15.52
C VAL A 70 7.64 -3.09 14.79
N ASN A 71 7.64 -3.16 13.46
CA ASN A 71 8.22 -2.12 12.62
C ASN A 71 7.45 -0.81 12.80
N ARG A 72 8.15 0.33 12.96
CA ARG A 72 7.51 1.65 13.13
C ARG A 72 6.62 2.05 11.95
N PHE A 73 6.83 1.49 10.75
CA PHE A 73 5.95 1.72 9.61
C PHE A 73 4.56 1.08 9.76
N LEU A 74 4.37 0.17 10.71
CA LEU A 74 3.08 -0.45 11.03
C LEU A 74 2.53 0.03 12.38
N HIS A 75 3.21 0.94 13.06
CA HIS A 75 2.83 1.43 14.39
C HIS A 75 1.76 2.52 14.31
N ILE A 76 0.74 2.42 15.17
CA ILE A 76 -0.20 3.52 15.43
C ILE A 76 0.44 4.46 16.44
N HIS A 77 0.68 5.70 16.04
CA HIS A 77 1.41 6.68 16.84
C HIS A 77 0.67 7.00 18.14
N GLN A 78 1.33 6.77 19.28
CA GLN A 78 0.74 6.99 20.61
C GLN A 78 1.21 8.32 21.22
N THR A 79 2.31 8.87 20.70
CA THR A 79 2.97 10.06 21.26
C THR A 79 3.46 11.01 20.17
N GLN A 80 3.76 12.25 20.57
CA GLN A 80 4.45 13.20 19.69
C GLN A 80 5.83 12.70 19.24
N GLU A 81 6.49 11.88 20.06
CA GLU A 81 7.80 11.32 19.73
C GLU A 81 7.69 10.26 18.63
N ASP A 82 6.60 9.48 18.58
CA ASP A 82 6.35 8.56 17.48
C ASP A 82 6.22 9.30 16.14
N LEU A 83 5.53 10.44 16.13
CA LEU A 83 5.41 11.30 14.95
C LEU A 83 6.77 11.87 14.53
N LYS A 84 7.58 12.38 15.47
CA LYS A 84 8.94 12.85 15.17
C LYS A 84 9.81 11.72 14.60
N ASN A 85 9.71 10.52 15.17
CA ASN A 85 10.46 9.36 14.70
C ASN A 85 10.06 8.92 13.30
N ARG A 86 8.77 9.02 12.92
CA ARG A 86 8.34 8.79 11.52
C ARG A 86 9.11 9.66 10.52
N PHE A 87 9.25 10.96 10.81
CA PHE A 87 10.00 11.88 9.94
C PHE A 87 11.50 11.57 9.92
N ARG A 88 12.09 11.31 11.09
CA ARG A 88 13.51 10.94 11.20
C ARG A 88 13.82 9.66 10.43
N LEU A 89 12.95 8.65 10.56
CA LEU A 89 13.07 7.37 9.88
C LEU A 89 13.01 7.53 8.37
N SER A 90 12.05 8.33 7.89
CA SER A 90 11.90 8.61 6.46
C SER A 90 13.11 9.34 5.90
N ARG A 91 13.60 10.37 6.60
CA ARG A 91 14.83 11.08 6.20
C ARG A 91 16.05 10.15 6.17
N PHE A 92 16.21 9.32 7.20
CA PHE A 92 17.30 8.37 7.29
C PHE A 92 17.31 7.40 6.11
N LEU A 93 16.16 6.82 5.79
CA LEU A 93 16.03 5.88 4.67
C LEU A 93 16.32 6.56 3.32
N VAL A 94 15.77 7.74 3.08
CA VAL A 94 16.08 8.50 1.86
C VAL A 94 17.58 8.80 1.74
N HIS A 95 18.28 9.10 2.84
CA HIS A 95 19.74 9.24 2.81
C HIS A 95 20.49 7.92 2.53
N LYS A 96 19.91 6.77 2.87
CA LYS A 96 20.54 5.45 2.66
C LYS A 96 20.37 4.92 1.24
N HIS A 97 19.20 5.11 0.65
CA HIS A 97 18.88 4.51 -0.64
C HIS A 97 18.52 5.51 -1.74
N GLY A 98 18.32 6.80 -1.45
CA GLY A 98 18.05 7.82 -2.46
C GLY A 98 16.82 7.53 -3.33
N ALA A 99 15.81 6.83 -2.79
CA ALA A 99 14.60 6.43 -3.50
C ALA A 99 13.36 6.62 -2.63
N CYS A 100 12.17 6.28 -3.16
CA CYS A 100 10.94 6.24 -2.37
C CYS A 100 10.94 5.04 -1.42
N ILE A 101 10.26 5.17 -0.28
CA ILE A 101 10.08 4.11 0.74
C ILE A 101 8.87 3.21 0.41
N GLY A 102 8.09 3.57 -0.61
CA GLY A 102 7.05 2.73 -1.20
C GLY A 102 5.94 2.34 -0.23
N ALA A 103 5.55 1.07 -0.28
CA ALA A 103 4.49 0.45 0.53
C ALA A 103 4.78 0.36 2.04
N ARG A 104 5.80 1.07 2.55
CA ARG A 104 6.01 1.23 3.99
C ARG A 104 5.58 2.60 4.48
N CYS A 105 5.83 3.69 3.74
CA CYS A 105 5.52 5.03 4.22
C CYS A 105 4.03 5.40 4.11
N VAL A 106 3.38 5.01 3.01
CA VAL A 106 1.97 5.31 2.75
C VAL A 106 1.05 4.46 3.63
N GLY A 107 1.39 3.18 3.85
CA GLY A 107 0.67 2.28 4.76
C GLY A 107 0.60 2.85 6.17
N THR A 108 1.70 3.38 6.71
CA THR A 108 1.69 4.06 8.03
C THR A 108 0.69 5.20 8.07
N GLY A 109 0.66 6.01 7.00
CA GLY A 109 -0.28 7.13 6.88
C GLY A 109 -1.73 6.66 6.90
N ALA A 110 -2.05 5.69 6.05
CA ALA A 110 -3.39 5.11 5.91
C ALA A 110 -3.88 4.49 7.23
N LEU A 111 -3.05 3.66 7.88
CA LEU A 111 -3.41 3.01 9.14
C LEU A 111 -3.67 4.04 10.24
N ASN A 112 -2.82 5.05 10.38
CA ASN A 112 -3.00 6.08 11.41
C ASN A 112 -4.20 6.99 11.14
N SER A 113 -4.48 7.34 9.88
CA SER A 113 -5.66 8.14 9.54
C SER A 113 -6.97 7.36 9.75
N LEU A 114 -6.99 6.09 9.33
CA LEU A 114 -8.15 5.23 9.52
C LEU A 114 -8.39 4.93 11.00
N PHE A 115 -7.33 4.83 11.82
CA PHE A 115 -7.48 4.59 13.25
C PHE A 115 -8.33 5.67 13.93
N ALA A 116 -8.04 6.94 13.67
CA ALA A 116 -8.86 8.05 14.18
C ALA A 116 -10.25 8.08 13.52
N THR A 117 -10.31 7.95 12.19
CA THR A 117 -11.56 8.09 11.43
C THR A 117 -12.59 7.03 11.81
N THR A 118 -12.19 5.76 11.84
CA THR A 118 -13.09 4.65 12.19
C THR A 118 -13.59 4.73 13.63
N TYR A 119 -12.77 5.25 14.56
CA TYR A 119 -13.18 5.45 15.95
C TYR A 119 -14.32 6.48 16.07
N ASP A 120 -14.18 7.62 15.39
CA ASP A 120 -15.21 8.66 15.39
C ASP A 120 -16.48 8.19 14.66
N MET A 121 -16.32 7.49 13.53
CA MET A 121 -17.44 6.90 12.79
C MET A 121 -18.24 5.90 13.63
N ASP A 122 -17.58 4.98 14.33
CA ASP A 122 -18.27 3.99 15.17
C ASP A 122 -19.05 4.65 16.30
N ARG A 123 -18.54 5.75 16.87
CA ARG A 123 -19.24 6.52 17.92
C ARG A 123 -20.48 7.26 17.40
N GLU A 124 -20.43 7.76 16.18
CA GLU A 124 -21.53 8.52 15.58
C GLU A 124 -22.57 7.62 14.93
N LEU A 125 -22.12 6.58 14.20
CA LEU A 125 -22.95 5.75 13.33
C LEU A 125 -23.35 4.41 13.96
N GLY A 126 -22.75 4.03 15.12
CA GLY A 126 -23.01 2.75 15.76
C GLY A 126 -22.48 1.55 14.97
N THR A 127 -21.44 1.76 14.15
CA THR A 127 -20.78 0.73 13.35
C THR A 127 -19.67 0.02 14.14
N ASP A 128 -19.01 -0.93 13.50
CA ASP A 128 -17.91 -1.75 14.05
C ASP A 128 -16.62 -1.66 13.21
N TYR A 129 -16.42 -0.58 12.45
CA TYR A 129 -15.27 -0.40 11.57
C TYR A 129 -13.95 -0.35 12.31
N HIS A 130 -13.93 0.25 13.51
CA HIS A 130 -12.72 0.39 14.31
C HIS A 130 -12.21 -0.97 14.80
N ASN A 131 -13.13 -1.86 15.19
CA ASN A 131 -12.78 -3.22 15.60
C ASN A 131 -12.19 -4.03 14.44
N ARG A 132 -12.77 -3.89 13.23
CA ARG A 132 -12.25 -4.52 12.00
C ARG A 132 -10.85 -4.00 11.67
N LEU A 133 -10.65 -2.69 11.74
CA LEU A 133 -9.35 -2.07 11.54
C LEU A 133 -8.32 -2.55 12.58
N ILE A 134 -8.67 -2.66 13.86
CA ILE A 134 -7.76 -3.20 14.89
C ILE A 134 -7.37 -4.64 14.57
N ALA A 135 -8.30 -5.48 14.11
CA ALA A 135 -8.01 -6.84 13.69
C ALA A 135 -7.04 -6.86 12.49
N PHE A 136 -7.23 -5.97 11.51
CA PHE A 136 -6.30 -5.81 10.41
C PHE A 136 -4.92 -5.29 10.85
N ILE A 137 -4.85 -4.32 11.77
CA ILE A 137 -3.60 -3.81 12.34
C ILE A 137 -2.82 -4.94 13.02
N ARG A 138 -3.49 -5.79 13.82
CA ARG A 138 -2.88 -6.98 14.41
C ARG A 138 -2.32 -7.90 13.35
N HIS A 139 -3.11 -8.23 12.33
CA HIS A 139 -2.68 -9.09 11.24
C HIS A 139 -1.41 -8.57 10.54
N VAL A 140 -1.37 -7.30 10.14
CA VAL A 140 -0.20 -6.76 9.45
C VAL A 140 1.02 -6.64 10.38
N GLN A 141 0.83 -6.34 11.67
CA GLN A 141 1.90 -6.23 12.66
C GLN A 141 2.52 -7.59 13.00
N GLU A 142 1.69 -8.61 13.25
CA GLU A 142 2.14 -9.97 13.58
C GLU A 142 2.96 -10.61 12.45
N ASN A 143 2.66 -10.22 11.20
CA ASN A 143 3.30 -10.76 10.01
C ASN A 143 4.35 -9.82 9.39
N ASP A 144 4.51 -8.60 9.93
CA ASP A 144 5.35 -7.51 9.40
C ASP A 144 5.17 -7.29 7.89
N LEU A 145 3.92 -7.09 7.47
CA LEU A 145 3.54 -6.96 6.05
C LEU A 145 3.92 -5.60 5.45
N ALA A 146 4.25 -5.59 4.16
CA ALA A 146 4.25 -4.36 3.37
C ALA A 146 2.80 -3.97 3.01
N VAL A 147 2.40 -2.74 3.30
CA VAL A 147 1.02 -2.26 3.17
C VAL A 147 1.00 -0.99 2.31
N SER A 148 0.50 -1.12 1.08
CA SER A 148 0.31 0.04 0.21
C SER A 148 -0.97 0.80 0.57
N GLY A 149 -1.02 2.08 0.22
CA GLY A 149 -2.21 2.91 0.39
C GLY A 149 -2.69 3.41 -0.97
N ALA A 150 -3.91 3.03 -1.34
CA ALA A 150 -4.53 3.32 -2.61
C ALA A 150 -5.65 4.36 -2.45
N MET A 151 -5.26 5.63 -2.52
CA MET A 151 -6.19 6.75 -2.33
C MET A 151 -6.67 7.31 -3.67
N MET A 152 -5.75 7.61 -4.60
CA MET A 152 -6.02 8.41 -5.79
C MET A 152 -6.82 7.64 -6.85
N ASP A 153 -8.07 8.02 -7.12
CA ASP A 153 -8.85 7.53 -8.26
C ASP A 153 -8.34 8.10 -9.61
N VAL A 154 -8.83 7.57 -10.74
CA VAL A 154 -8.46 8.06 -12.08
C VAL A 154 -9.12 9.40 -12.44
N LYS A 155 -10.26 9.73 -11.81
CA LYS A 155 -10.93 11.05 -11.72
C LYS A 155 -11.59 11.65 -12.96
N GLY A 156 -11.45 11.07 -14.15
CA GLY A 156 -12.24 11.50 -15.32
C GLY A 156 -12.20 13.01 -15.63
N ASP A 157 -13.37 13.64 -15.78
CA ASP A 157 -13.45 15.10 -15.87
C ASP A 157 -13.25 15.71 -14.48
N ARG A 158 -12.16 16.47 -14.31
CA ARG A 158 -11.78 17.07 -13.02
C ARG A 158 -12.74 18.18 -12.56
N SER A 159 -13.63 18.65 -13.42
CA SER A 159 -14.65 19.65 -13.09
C SER A 159 -15.93 19.06 -12.49
N LEU A 160 -16.09 17.72 -12.53
CA LEU A 160 -17.30 17.01 -12.12
C LEU A 160 -17.08 16.22 -10.83
N SER A 161 -18.13 16.12 -10.00
CA SER A 161 -18.15 15.24 -8.82
C SER A 161 -18.17 13.76 -9.25
N PRO A 162 -17.85 12.80 -8.36
CA PRO A 162 -17.87 11.37 -8.70
C PRO A 162 -19.18 10.89 -9.34
N HIS A 163 -20.35 11.21 -8.75
CA HIS A 163 -21.65 10.84 -9.30
C HIS A 163 -22.02 11.53 -10.63
N GLU A 164 -21.29 12.57 -11.03
CA GLU A 164 -21.52 13.33 -12.27
C GLU A 164 -20.66 12.81 -13.44
N GLN A 165 -19.72 11.89 -13.18
CA GLN A 165 -18.89 11.32 -14.23
C GLN A 165 -19.72 10.50 -15.21
N ALA A 166 -19.40 10.60 -16.51
CA ALA A 166 -20.08 9.82 -17.56
C ALA A 166 -19.85 8.31 -17.41
N ASP A 167 -18.70 7.93 -16.86
CA ASP A 167 -18.36 6.56 -16.50
C ASP A 167 -18.19 6.48 -14.98
N PRO A 168 -19.03 5.71 -14.26
CA PRO A 168 -18.97 5.63 -12.81
C PRO A 168 -17.66 4.99 -12.32
N ASP A 169 -16.99 4.14 -13.13
CA ASP A 169 -15.77 3.41 -12.76
C ASP A 169 -14.53 4.33 -12.69
N LEU A 170 -14.67 5.60 -13.10
CA LEU A 170 -13.62 6.63 -12.97
C LEU A 170 -13.28 6.97 -11.51
N TYR A 171 -14.14 6.54 -10.58
CA TYR A 171 -13.89 6.51 -9.14
C TYR A 171 -14.21 5.10 -8.64
N LEU A 172 -13.38 4.56 -7.76
CA LEU A 172 -13.67 3.27 -7.15
C LEU A 172 -14.96 3.36 -6.33
N HIS A 173 -15.89 2.44 -6.60
CA HIS A 173 -17.19 2.41 -5.94
C HIS A 173 -17.68 1.01 -5.63
N LEU A 174 -18.67 0.96 -4.77
CA LEU A 174 -19.48 -0.21 -4.48
C LEU A 174 -20.39 -0.54 -5.68
N VAL A 175 -20.39 -1.79 -6.13
CA VAL A 175 -21.35 -2.31 -7.14
C VAL A 175 -22.41 -3.22 -6.53
N GLU A 176 -22.10 -3.90 -5.41
CA GLU A 176 -23.03 -4.82 -4.75
C GLU A 176 -22.79 -4.88 -3.23
N LYS A 177 -23.85 -4.79 -2.41
CA LYS A 177 -23.80 -5.09 -0.97
C LYS A 177 -24.32 -6.50 -0.73
N ARG A 178 -23.58 -7.32 0.01
CA ARG A 178 -23.95 -8.69 0.42
C ARG A 178 -23.94 -8.81 1.95
N PRO A 179 -24.59 -9.85 2.53
CA PRO A 179 -24.54 -10.07 3.98
C PRO A 179 -23.11 -10.33 4.52
N ASP A 180 -22.27 -10.95 3.69
CA ASP A 180 -20.90 -11.40 3.98
C ASP A 180 -19.81 -10.42 3.51
N GLY A 181 -20.17 -9.35 2.81
CA GLY A 181 -19.20 -8.39 2.30
C GLY A 181 -19.76 -7.44 1.25
N ILE A 182 -18.88 -6.90 0.43
CA ILE A 182 -19.22 -6.01 -0.68
C ILE A 182 -18.47 -6.43 -1.94
N VAL A 183 -18.96 -6.01 -3.10
CA VAL A 183 -18.22 -6.07 -4.37
C VAL A 183 -17.94 -4.64 -4.82
N VAL A 184 -16.70 -4.37 -5.23
CA VAL A 184 -16.24 -3.05 -5.67
C VAL A 184 -15.69 -3.09 -7.09
N ARG A 185 -15.81 -1.96 -7.79
CA ARG A 185 -15.29 -1.77 -9.14
C ARG A 185 -14.66 -0.38 -9.29
N GLY A 186 -13.65 -0.28 -10.15
CA GLY A 186 -13.02 0.98 -10.56
C GLY A 186 -11.50 0.88 -10.55
N ALA A 187 -10.81 2.02 -10.46
CA ALA A 187 -9.35 2.03 -10.49
C ALA A 187 -8.71 3.11 -9.61
N LYS A 188 -7.54 2.78 -9.07
CA LYS A 188 -6.66 3.69 -8.32
C LYS A 188 -5.38 3.93 -9.12
N ALA A 189 -5.09 5.20 -9.42
CA ALA A 189 -3.97 5.63 -10.25
C ALA A 189 -2.71 5.95 -9.43
N SER A 190 -1.54 5.69 -10.00
CA SER A 190 -0.24 6.06 -9.42
C SER A 190 0.01 5.53 -8.00
N ILE A 191 -0.40 4.28 -7.73
CA ILE A 191 -0.23 3.67 -6.41
C ILE A 191 1.18 3.09 -6.29
N SER A 192 2.03 3.82 -5.58
CA SER A 192 3.44 3.48 -5.37
C SER A 192 3.61 2.16 -4.62
N GLY A 193 4.22 1.19 -5.28
CA GLY A 193 4.58 -0.10 -4.67
C GLY A 193 3.42 -1.06 -4.42
N ALA A 194 2.24 -0.84 -5.01
CA ALA A 194 1.09 -1.74 -4.81
C ALA A 194 1.40 -3.19 -5.24
N ALA A 195 1.96 -3.37 -6.44
CA ALA A 195 2.31 -4.71 -6.95
C ALA A 195 3.45 -5.40 -6.20
N ILE A 196 4.16 -4.69 -5.31
CA ILE A 196 5.24 -5.22 -4.46
C ILE A 196 4.91 -5.04 -2.97
N ALA A 197 3.62 -4.92 -2.63
CA ALA A 197 3.10 -4.94 -1.27
C ALA A 197 2.37 -6.26 -1.02
N ASN A 198 2.23 -6.66 0.25
CA ASN A 198 1.40 -7.80 0.61
C ASN A 198 -0.10 -7.40 0.62
N GLU A 199 -0.39 -6.20 1.08
CA GLU A 199 -1.74 -5.69 1.30
C GLU A 199 -1.90 -4.29 0.69
N ILE A 200 -3.11 -3.94 0.27
CA ILE A 200 -3.50 -2.62 -0.22
C ILE A 200 -4.65 -2.10 0.64
N VAL A 201 -4.47 -0.93 1.24
CA VAL A 201 -5.53 -0.20 1.94
C VAL A 201 -6.11 0.84 1.00
N VAL A 202 -7.40 0.71 0.66
CA VAL A 202 -8.13 1.60 -0.24
C VAL A 202 -8.83 2.69 0.55
N LEU A 203 -8.70 3.95 0.09
CA LEU A 203 -9.36 5.11 0.68
C LEU A 203 -10.05 5.97 -0.39
N PRO A 204 -11.13 6.69 -0.07
CA PRO A 204 -11.67 7.73 -0.94
C PRO A 204 -10.66 8.87 -1.16
N CYS A 205 -10.67 9.48 -2.35
CA CYS A 205 -9.69 10.50 -2.72
C CYS A 205 -10.13 11.96 -2.54
N THR A 206 -11.39 12.19 -2.14
CA THR A 206 -12.01 13.51 -2.05
C THR A 206 -13.07 13.53 -0.95
N ALA A 207 -13.47 14.73 -0.53
CA ALA A 207 -14.72 14.88 0.23
C ALA A 207 -15.90 14.49 -0.67
N LEU A 208 -16.80 13.69 -0.11
CA LEU A 208 -17.96 13.13 -0.80
C LEU A 208 -19.24 13.79 -0.29
N ARG A 209 -20.23 13.92 -1.16
CA ARG A 209 -21.57 14.41 -0.82
C ARG A 209 -22.54 13.24 -0.62
N ALA A 210 -23.78 13.53 -0.23
CA ALA A 210 -24.79 12.50 -0.03
C ALA A 210 -25.08 11.71 -1.32
N GLU A 211 -25.00 12.38 -2.47
CA GLU A 211 -25.18 11.79 -3.80
C GLU A 211 -24.03 10.83 -4.18
N ASP A 212 -22.88 10.95 -3.51
CA ASP A 212 -21.69 10.13 -3.76
C ASP A 212 -21.60 8.89 -2.83
N GLU A 213 -22.71 8.45 -2.20
CA GLU A 213 -22.71 7.37 -1.19
C GLU A 213 -21.95 6.11 -1.65
N ILE A 214 -22.13 5.70 -2.91
CA ILE A 214 -21.51 4.48 -3.44
C ILE A 214 -19.97 4.57 -3.55
N TYR A 215 -19.40 5.77 -3.55
CA TYR A 215 -17.97 6.04 -3.59
C TYR A 215 -17.34 6.14 -2.19
N ALA A 216 -18.17 6.18 -1.13
CA ALA A 216 -17.74 6.28 0.25
C ALA A 216 -17.31 4.91 0.81
N VAL A 217 -16.28 4.32 0.20
CA VAL A 217 -15.82 2.97 0.49
C VAL A 217 -14.33 2.95 0.86
N SER A 218 -13.98 2.22 1.92
CA SER A 218 -12.61 2.00 2.38
C SER A 218 -12.49 0.58 2.95
N PHE A 219 -11.42 -0.12 2.58
CA PHE A 219 -11.16 -1.51 2.94
C PHE A 219 -9.68 -1.86 2.76
N ALA A 220 -9.27 -3.01 3.28
CA ALA A 220 -7.97 -3.62 3.00
C ALA A 220 -8.11 -4.90 2.16
N VAL A 221 -7.29 -5.08 1.14
CA VAL A 221 -7.33 -6.25 0.24
C VAL A 221 -5.91 -6.76 -0.07
N PRO A 222 -5.70 -8.10 -0.16
CA PRO A 222 -4.44 -8.65 -0.65
C PRO A 222 -4.11 -8.11 -2.05
N SER A 223 -2.83 -7.82 -2.32
CA SER A 223 -2.42 -7.27 -3.62
C SER A 223 -2.64 -8.23 -4.79
N ASP A 224 -2.83 -9.52 -4.53
CA ASP A 224 -3.11 -10.56 -5.52
C ASP A 224 -4.53 -11.15 -5.39
N ALA A 225 -5.45 -10.42 -4.75
CA ALA A 225 -6.84 -10.86 -4.65
C ALA A 225 -7.47 -11.01 -6.06
N PRO A 226 -8.37 -11.99 -6.27
CA PRO A 226 -9.07 -12.15 -7.54
C PRO A 226 -9.76 -10.85 -7.99
N GLY A 227 -9.55 -10.45 -9.24
CA GLY A 227 -10.06 -9.21 -9.82
C GLY A 227 -9.17 -7.98 -9.56
N VAL A 228 -8.11 -8.09 -8.75
CA VAL A 228 -7.10 -7.02 -8.60
C VAL A 228 -6.04 -7.19 -9.68
N LEU A 229 -5.93 -6.19 -10.55
CA LEU A 229 -4.96 -6.16 -11.65
C LEU A 229 -4.10 -4.91 -11.58
N HIS A 230 -2.81 -5.07 -11.82
CA HIS A 230 -1.84 -3.98 -11.82
C HIS A 230 -1.35 -3.69 -13.24
N ILE A 231 -1.37 -2.43 -13.63
CA ILE A 231 -0.67 -1.93 -14.82
C ILE A 231 0.47 -1.03 -14.35
N ALA A 232 1.70 -1.45 -14.60
CA ALA A 232 2.88 -0.69 -14.21
C ALA A 232 3.01 0.60 -15.01
N GLU A 233 3.30 1.69 -14.31
CA GLU A 233 3.79 2.91 -14.94
C GLU A 233 5.22 2.71 -15.44
N ALA A 234 5.57 3.44 -16.51
CA ALA A 234 6.89 3.38 -17.12
C ALA A 234 7.69 4.67 -16.81
N PRO A 235 8.30 4.79 -15.62
CA PRO A 235 9.15 5.94 -15.31
C PRO A 235 10.39 5.93 -16.22
N ALA A 236 10.83 7.12 -16.64
CA ALA A 236 11.88 7.27 -17.66
C ALA A 236 13.16 6.43 -17.41
N PRO A 237 13.67 6.27 -16.18
CA PRO A 237 14.86 5.44 -15.92
C PRO A 237 14.65 3.94 -16.11
N ASN A 238 13.41 3.42 -16.06
CA ASN A 238 13.15 1.99 -16.22
C ASN A 238 13.43 1.52 -17.64
N MET A 239 13.21 2.36 -18.65
CA MET A 239 13.55 2.02 -20.03
C MET A 239 15.04 1.74 -20.18
N ARG A 240 15.90 2.48 -19.46
CA ARG A 240 17.35 2.25 -19.46
C ARG A 240 17.70 0.82 -19.00
N ARG A 241 16.98 0.34 -17.98
CA ARG A 241 17.17 -0.99 -17.40
C ARG A 241 16.65 -2.11 -18.30
N LEU A 242 15.65 -1.82 -19.14
CA LEU A 242 15.16 -2.77 -20.14
C LEU A 242 16.12 -2.91 -21.32
N VAL A 243 16.74 -1.82 -21.76
CA VAL A 243 17.61 -1.83 -22.96
C VAL A 243 19.06 -2.25 -22.70
N GLY A 244 19.55 -2.22 -21.44
CA GLY A 244 20.80 -2.90 -21.07
C GLY A 244 22.03 -2.02 -20.75
N GLU A 245 23.21 -2.67 -20.75
CA GLU A 245 24.41 -2.40 -19.91
C GLU A 245 25.30 -1.21 -20.31
N GLU A 246 25.03 -0.55 -21.43
CA GLU A 246 25.87 0.57 -21.91
C GLU A 246 25.47 1.94 -21.34
N MET A 247 24.50 2.01 -20.42
CA MET A 247 23.90 3.28 -19.98
C MET A 247 23.85 3.42 -18.45
N ASP A 248 24.16 4.64 -17.97
CA ASP A 248 24.06 4.99 -16.55
C ASP A 248 22.60 4.91 -16.05
N TYR A 249 22.38 3.99 -15.10
CA TYR A 249 21.09 3.76 -14.44
C TYR A 249 20.79 4.78 -13.32
N GLY A 250 21.73 5.67 -12.99
CA GLY A 250 21.68 6.56 -11.84
C GLY A 250 21.73 5.76 -10.54
N ASN A 251 20.57 5.61 -9.88
CA ASN A 251 20.45 4.76 -8.70
C ASN A 251 20.42 3.27 -9.12
N ALA A 252 21.58 2.65 -9.31
CA ALA A 252 21.69 1.29 -9.82
C ALA A 252 21.05 0.22 -8.91
N ARG A 253 21.15 0.39 -7.58
CA ARG A 253 20.66 -0.61 -6.61
C ARG A 253 19.18 -0.45 -6.28
N TYR A 254 18.73 0.77 -6.05
CA TYR A 254 17.37 1.05 -5.55
C TYR A 254 16.45 1.68 -6.59
N GLY A 255 17.01 2.12 -7.71
CA GLY A 255 16.27 2.56 -8.89
C GLY A 255 15.32 3.73 -8.63
N VAL A 256 14.28 3.77 -9.45
CA VAL A 256 13.10 4.61 -9.22
C VAL A 256 11.97 3.70 -8.80
N HIS A 257 11.22 4.12 -7.79
CA HIS A 257 10.07 3.38 -7.32
C HIS A 257 8.95 3.47 -8.36
N GLY A 258 8.50 2.32 -8.86
CA GLY A 258 7.37 2.23 -9.77
C GLY A 258 6.04 2.40 -9.03
N SER A 259 5.09 3.02 -9.69
CA SER A 259 3.68 3.02 -9.30
C SER A 259 2.89 2.14 -10.26
N THR A 260 1.74 1.67 -9.82
CA THR A 260 0.80 0.93 -10.68
C THR A 260 -0.54 1.62 -10.71
N HIS A 261 -1.21 1.57 -11.85
CA HIS A 261 -2.66 1.67 -11.90
C HIS A 261 -3.22 0.34 -11.39
N VAL A 262 -3.97 0.39 -10.29
CA VAL A 262 -4.60 -0.77 -9.67
C VAL A 262 -6.06 -0.78 -10.12
N ILE A 263 -6.43 -1.78 -10.89
CA ILE A 263 -7.79 -2.01 -11.39
C ILE A 263 -8.46 -3.01 -10.45
N PHE A 264 -9.70 -2.72 -10.10
CA PHE A 264 -10.59 -3.57 -9.32
C PHE A 264 -11.73 -4.00 -10.25
N ASP A 265 -11.64 -5.22 -10.77
CA ASP A 265 -12.65 -5.82 -11.65
C ASP A 265 -13.55 -6.75 -10.82
N ASP A 266 -14.65 -6.21 -10.32
CA ASP A 266 -15.62 -6.90 -9.45
C ASP A 266 -14.99 -7.65 -8.27
N VAL A 267 -14.18 -6.92 -7.50
CA VAL A 267 -13.43 -7.49 -6.37
C VAL A 267 -14.35 -7.65 -5.16
N PHE A 268 -14.45 -8.87 -4.64
CA PHE A 268 -15.16 -9.14 -3.40
C PHE A 268 -14.29 -8.79 -2.18
N ILE A 269 -14.87 -8.01 -1.27
CA ILE A 269 -14.27 -7.60 0.00
C ILE A 269 -15.10 -8.18 1.15
N PRO A 270 -14.53 -9.08 1.97
CA PRO A 270 -15.20 -9.62 3.14
C PRO A 270 -15.57 -8.53 4.15
N ARG A 271 -16.64 -8.74 4.92
CA ARG A 271 -17.14 -7.77 5.90
C ARG A 271 -16.08 -7.35 6.92
N GLU A 272 -15.15 -8.23 7.29
CA GLU A 272 -14.09 -7.99 8.26
C GLU A 272 -12.92 -7.12 7.74
N ARG A 273 -12.95 -6.71 6.47
CA ARG A 273 -11.84 -6.05 5.76
C ARG A 273 -12.15 -4.62 5.30
#